data_AF-A0A7V8BE48-F1
#
_entry.id   AF-A0A7V8BE48-F1
#
_cell.length_a   1.000
_cell.length_b   1.000
_cell.length_c   1.000
_cell.angle_alpha   90.00
_cell.angle_beta   90.00
_cell.angle_gamma   90.00
#
_symmetry.space_group_name_H-M   'P 1'
#
loop_
_entity.id
_entity.type
_entity.pdbx_description
1 polymer ?
#
loop_
_entity_poly.entity_id
_entity_poly.type
_entity_poly.pdbx_seq_one_letter_code
_entity_poly.pdbx_strand_id
1 'polypeptide(L)' 'MSLSKAADPAGPHTPLPDQHPTLRVVPMPSDVNYHGDVFGGWIMSQVDIAGAILAVQKAR' A
#
# COMPACT_ATOMS: atom_id res chain seq x y z
N MET A 1 -33.78 5.46 -8.23
CA MET A 1 -33.30 6.72 -7.63
C MET A 1 -31.79 6.73 -7.74
N SER A 2 -31.25 7.36 -8.80
CA SER A 2 -29.82 7.45 -9.07
C SER A 2 -29.24 8.58 -8.24
N LEU A 3 -28.39 8.28 -7.27
CA LEU A 3 -27.59 9.31 -6.60
C LEU A 3 -26.33 9.53 -7.43
N SER A 4 -26.29 10.69 -8.06
CA SER A 4 -25.19 11.27 -8.80
C SER A 4 -23.88 11.17 -8.01
N LYS A 5 -22.93 10.36 -8.49
CA LYS A 5 -21.54 10.42 -8.05
C LYS A 5 -20.96 11.74 -8.54
N ALA A 6 -20.81 12.70 -7.64
CA ALA A 6 -20.03 13.90 -7.90
C ALA A 6 -18.63 13.47 -8.37
N ALA A 7 -18.25 13.91 -9.57
CA ALA A 7 -16.93 13.68 -10.11
C ALA A 7 -15.93 14.48 -9.26
N ASP A 8 -15.05 13.76 -8.57
CA ASP A 8 -13.94 14.32 -7.78
C ASP A 8 -12.87 14.89 -8.74
N PRO A 9 -12.30 16.07 -8.51
CA PRO A 9 -11.39 16.74 -9.46
C PRO A 9 -9.96 16.15 -9.51
N ALA A 10 -9.74 14.93 -9.00
CA ALA A 10 -8.42 14.32 -8.85
C ALA A 10 -8.28 13.03 -9.66
N GLY A 11 -7.95 13.14 -10.94
CA GLY A 11 -7.42 12.06 -11.79
C GLY A 11 -8.27 10.76 -11.89
N PRO A 12 -7.81 9.76 -12.67
CA PRO A 12 -8.41 8.44 -12.64
C PRO A 12 -8.12 7.76 -11.30
N HIS A 13 -9.15 7.63 -10.46
CA HIS A 13 -9.08 6.85 -9.23
C HIS A 13 -9.21 5.36 -9.57
N THR A 14 -8.12 4.61 -9.46
CA THR A 14 -8.19 3.14 -9.50
C THR A 14 -8.82 2.68 -8.17
N PRO A 15 -10.02 2.04 -8.20
CA PRO A 15 -10.61 1.54 -6.97
C PRO A 15 -9.73 0.44 -6.39
N LEU A 16 -9.49 0.50 -5.08
CA LEU A 16 -8.79 -0.56 -4.37
C LEU A 16 -9.69 -1.82 -4.35
N PRO A 17 -9.10 -3.03 -4.37
CA PRO A 17 -9.85 -4.27 -4.16
C PRO A 17 -10.57 -4.27 -2.81
N ASP A 18 -11.73 -4.91 -2.74
CA ASP A 18 -12.51 -5.09 -1.50
C ASP A 18 -11.92 -6.21 -0.62
N GLN A 19 -10.62 -6.11 -0.32
CA GLN A 19 -9.86 -7.07 0.47
C GLN A 19 -8.96 -6.36 1.49
N HIS A 20 -8.62 -7.04 2.59
CA HIS A 20 -7.69 -6.48 3.55
C HIS A 20 -6.25 -6.52 3.03
N PRO A 21 -5.43 -5.48 3.24
CA PRO A 21 -4.01 -5.52 2.91
C PRO A 21 -3.30 -6.67 3.63
N THR A 22 -2.36 -7.33 2.94
CA THR A 22 -1.53 -8.38 3.54
C THR A 22 -0.64 -7.86 4.66
N LEU A 23 -0.18 -6.61 4.55
CA LEU A 23 0.65 -5.94 5.54
C LEU A 23 0.21 -4.49 5.72
N ARG A 24 0.13 -4.04 6.97
CA ARG A 24 -0.11 -2.64 7.35
C ARG A 24 0.91 -2.25 8.41
N VAL A 25 1.81 -1.35 8.04
CA VAL A 25 2.88 -0.86 8.91
C VAL A 25 2.96 0.66 8.82
N VAL A 26 3.52 1.29 9.85
CA VAL A 26 3.72 2.74 9.92
C VAL A 26 5.21 3.01 9.91
N PRO A 27 5.73 3.86 9.00
CA PRO A 27 7.13 4.25 9.01
C PRO A 27 7.44 5.08 10.26
N MET A 28 8.62 4.84 10.84
CA MET A 28 9.15 5.56 11.99
C MET A 28 10.24 6.56 11.53
N PRO A 29 10.65 7.53 12.38
CA PRO A 29 11.71 8.48 12.03
C PRO A 29 13.05 7.84 11.62
N SER A 30 13.31 6.59 12.01
CA SER A 30 14.49 5.82 11.59
C SER A 30 14.40 5.29 10.16
N ASP A 31 13.21 5.26 9.56
CA ASP A 31 12.95 4.66 8.25
C ASP A 31 13.04 5.69 7.11
N VAL A 32 13.40 6.94 7.44
CA VAL A 32 13.53 8.02 6.47
C VAL A 32 14.95 8.10 5.90
N ASN A 33 15.06 8.60 4.68
CA ASN A 33 16.34 8.94 4.06
C ASN A 33 16.85 10.31 4.56
N TYR A 34 18.01 10.75 4.07
CA TYR A 34 18.62 12.03 4.47
C TYR A 34 17.72 13.26 4.21
N HIS A 35 16.83 13.20 3.22
CA HIS A 35 15.87 14.27 2.92
C HIS A 35 14.61 14.24 3.82
N GLY A 36 14.43 13.19 4.62
CA GLY A 36 13.27 13.04 5.51
C GLY A 36 12.08 12.31 4.89
N ASP A 37 12.17 11.89 3.62
CA ASP A 37 11.16 11.00 3.01
C ASP A 37 11.40 9.54 3.43
N VAL A 38 10.36 8.72 3.41
CA VAL A 38 10.51 7.27 3.65
C VAL A 38 11.53 6.68 2.68
N PHE A 39 12.51 5.95 3.21
CA PHE A 39 13.57 5.36 2.41
C PHE A 39 13.03 4.29 1.47
N GLY A 40 13.38 4.38 0.18
CA GLY A 40 12.89 3.45 -0.84
C GLY A 40 13.28 1.99 -0.59
N GLY A 41 14.47 1.74 -0.03
CA GLY A 41 14.88 0.38 0.33
C GLY A 41 14.01 -0.23 1.44
N TRP A 42 13.60 0.58 2.43
CA TRP A 42 12.68 0.13 3.48
C TRP A 42 11.31 -0.24 2.90
N ILE A 43 10.78 0.58 1.98
CA ILE A 43 9.52 0.30 1.28
C ILE A 43 9.61 -1.05 0.54
N MET A 44 10.67 -1.25 -0.24
CA MET A 44 10.86 -2.48 -1.01
C MET A 44 10.98 -3.72 -0.11
N SER A 45 11.59 -3.59 1.08
CA SER A 45 11.61 -4.67 2.06
C SER A 45 10.21 -5.01 2.59
N GLN A 46 9.34 -4.02 2.85
CA GLN A 46 7.96 -4.29 3.27
C GLN A 46 7.15 -4.95 2.14
N VAL A 47 7.37 -4.56 0.89
CA VAL A 47 6.74 -5.18 -0.29
C VAL A 47 7.15 -6.64 -0.42
N ASP A 48 8.44 -6.95 -0.27
CA ASP A 48 8.95 -8.32 -0.31
C ASP A 48 8.34 -9.19 0.78
N ILE A 49 8.28 -8.69 2.03
CA ILE A 49 7.62 -9.37 3.15
C ILE A 49 6.14 -9.65 2.85
N ALA A 50 5.40 -8.65 2.34
CA ALA A 50 3.99 -8.83 2.00
C ALA A 50 3.80 -9.89 0.89
N GLY A 51 4.66 -9.88 -0.14
CA GLY A 51 4.65 -10.88 -1.21
C GLY A 51 4.95 -12.29 -0.69
N ALA A 52 5.95 -12.44 0.18
CA ALA A 52 6.33 -13.71 0.77
C ALA A 52 5.21 -14.32 1.62
N ILE A 53 4.49 -13.51 2.42
CA ILE A 53 3.33 -13.97 3.20
C ILE A 53 2.27 -14.60 2.28
N LEU A 54 1.91 -13.92 1.20
CA LEU A 54 0.92 -14.42 0.25
C LEU A 54 1.41 -15.68 -0.49
N ALA A 55 2.70 -15.73 -0.85
CA ALA A 55 3.29 -16.89 -1.51
C ALA A 55 3.24 -18.14 -0.62
N VAL A 56 3.61 -18.02 0.66
CA VAL A 56 3.56 -19.12 1.63
C VAL A 56 2.12 -19.58 1.87
N GLN A 57 1.16 -18.65 1.95
CA GLN A 57 -0.26 -19.00 2.08
C GLN A 57 -0.79 -19.81 0.89
N LYS A 58 -0.36 -19.50 -0.33
CA LYS A 58 -0.78 -20.19 -1.56
C LYS A 58 -0.06 -21.52 -1.79
N ALA A 59 1.12 -21.71 -1.22
CA ALA A 59 1.93 -22.92 -1.38
C ALA A 59 1.51 -24.05 -0.43
N ARG A 60 0.63 -23.78 0.54
CA ARG A 60 0.03 -24.77 1.45
C ARG A 60 -1.29 -25.25 0.88
#